data_AF-T2IEW9-F1
#
_entry.id   AF-T2IEW9-F1
#
_cell.length_a   1.000
_cell.length_b   1.000
_cell.length_c   1.000
_cell.angle_alpha   90.00
_cell.angle_beta   90.00
_cell.angle_gamma   90.00
#
_symmetry.space_group_name_H-M   'P 1'
#
loop_
_entity.id
_entity.type
_entity.pdbx_description
1 polymer ?
#
loop_
_entity_poly.entity_id
_entity_poly.type
_entity_poly.pdbx_seq_one_letter_code
_entity_poly.pdbx_strand_id
1 'polypeptide(L)'
;MAIEATGTLEGSENTDALTGLVVNQAGTVNNDTFIVGDALKSFYDSYGQQDYLEISGFSSSQDLIQLYGAVGDYSVGVSPYDSNDQGIFLEVAGMKDELVAIVKNSNNLDLNSNDFVFV
;
A
#
# COMPACT_ATOMS: atom_id res chain seq x y z
N MET A 1 -25.50 15.20 -7.34
CA MET A 1 -24.64 14.60 -8.37
C MET A 1 -23.25 14.51 -7.78
N ALA A 2 -22.86 13.33 -7.29
CA ALA A 2 -21.47 13.09 -6.96
C ALA A 2 -20.75 12.81 -8.29
N ILE A 3 -19.74 13.60 -8.61
CA ILE A 3 -18.76 13.20 -9.63
C ILE A 3 -17.96 12.12 -8.94
N GLU A 4 -18.28 10.86 -9.23
CA GLU A 4 -17.43 9.74 -8.84
C GLU A 4 -16.28 9.74 -9.86
N ALA A 5 -15.23 10.49 -9.54
CA ALA A 5 -14.01 10.52 -10.32
C ALA A 5 -13.16 9.30 -9.97
N THR A 6 -12.42 8.77 -10.93
CA THR A 6 -11.24 7.94 -10.68
C THR A 6 -10.28 8.70 -9.78
N GLY A 7 -9.84 8.09 -8.68
CA GLY A 7 -8.97 8.69 -7.68
C GLY A 7 -7.51 8.27 -7.83
N THR A 8 -6.61 9.25 -7.83
CA THR A 8 -5.23 9.00 -7.40
C THR A 8 -5.17 9.27 -5.91
N LEU A 9 -4.91 8.23 -5.14
CA LEU A 9 -4.86 8.27 -3.69
C LEU A 9 -3.40 8.09 -3.28
N GLU A 10 -2.73 9.19 -3.00
CA GLU A 10 -1.29 9.23 -2.79
C GLU A 10 -0.96 9.15 -1.30
N GLY A 11 -0.16 8.16 -0.91
CA GLY A 11 0.49 8.15 0.39
C GLY A 11 1.39 9.37 0.52
N SER A 12 1.40 10.02 1.67
CA SER A 12 2.18 11.25 1.86
C SER A 12 3.24 11.04 2.92
N GLU A 13 4.48 10.88 2.47
CA GLU A 13 5.68 10.97 3.31
C GLU A 13 5.84 12.37 3.95
N ASN A 14 5.29 13.42 3.32
CA ASN A 14 5.59 14.82 3.62
C ASN A 14 4.50 15.56 4.41
N THR A 15 3.45 14.87 4.88
CA THR A 15 2.45 15.49 5.77
C THR A 15 2.86 15.52 7.23
N ASP A 16 3.90 14.79 7.63
CA ASP A 16 4.69 15.06 8.85
C ASP A 16 5.93 14.15 8.83
N ALA A 17 7.11 14.68 8.46
CA ALA A 17 8.35 13.91 8.28
C ALA A 17 8.95 13.35 9.59
N LEU A 18 8.15 13.19 10.66
CA LEU A 18 8.63 12.79 11.99
C LEU A 18 7.67 11.93 12.83
N THR A 19 6.51 11.44 12.35
CA THR A 19 5.54 10.78 13.27
C THR A 19 5.21 9.31 13.07
N GLY A 20 5.60 8.64 11.98
CA GLY A 20 5.16 7.24 11.82
C GLY A 20 3.62 7.12 11.82
N LEU A 21 2.94 7.86 10.94
CA LEU A 21 1.47 7.89 10.95
C LEU A 21 0.89 6.97 9.89
N VAL A 22 -0.09 6.17 10.32
CA VAL A 22 -0.98 5.43 9.43
C VAL A 22 -1.82 6.41 8.63
N VAL A 23 -1.77 6.32 7.31
CA VAL A 23 -2.67 7.06 6.42
C VAL A 23 -3.81 6.12 6.03
N ASN A 24 -5.06 6.57 6.16
CA ASN A 24 -6.22 5.77 5.76
C ASN A 24 -6.76 6.29 4.43
N GLN A 25 -6.85 5.40 3.44
CA GLN A 25 -7.47 5.70 2.15
C GLN A 25 -8.59 4.69 1.86
N ALA A 26 -9.69 5.21 1.33
CA ALA A 26 -10.84 4.41 0.94
C ALA A 26 -11.00 4.46 -0.57
N GLY A 27 -11.02 3.29 -1.19
CA GLY A 27 -11.42 3.13 -2.57
C GLY A 27 -12.87 3.55 -2.79
N THR A 28 -13.12 3.99 -4.00
CA THR A 28 -14.42 4.29 -4.57
C THR A 28 -14.89 3.09 -5.39
N VAL A 29 -16.03 3.22 -6.07
CA VAL A 29 -16.51 2.19 -7.01
C VAL A 29 -15.84 2.27 -8.38
N ASN A 30 -15.04 3.31 -8.61
CA ASN A 30 -14.28 3.49 -9.84
C ASN A 30 -12.85 3.00 -9.66
N ASN A 31 -12.12 2.91 -10.76
CA ASN A 31 -10.71 2.59 -10.76
C ASN A 31 -9.92 3.65 -9.98
N ASP A 32 -9.35 3.22 -8.86
CA ASP A 32 -8.45 4.02 -8.04
C ASP A 32 -7.01 3.51 -8.15
N THR A 33 -6.05 4.40 -7.92
CA THR A 33 -4.63 4.04 -7.78
C THR A 33 -4.14 4.51 -6.43
N PHE A 34 -3.81 3.55 -5.57
CA PHE A 34 -3.21 3.76 -4.26
C PHE A 34 -1.69 3.81 -4.42
N ILE A 35 -1.12 5.00 -4.31
CA ILE A 35 0.33 5.21 -4.49
C ILE A 35 1.02 5.06 -3.14
N VAL A 36 1.78 3.96 -2.99
CA VAL A 36 2.57 3.63 -1.80
C VAL A 36 4.06 3.97 -2.00
N GLY A 37 4.48 4.15 -3.26
CA GLY A 37 5.78 4.70 -3.64
C GLY A 37 5.77 5.22 -5.07
N ASP A 38 6.78 6.00 -5.42
CA ASP A 38 7.03 6.52 -6.77
C ASP A 38 8.34 5.97 -7.34
N ALA A 39 8.73 6.41 -8.54
CA ALA A 39 9.96 5.96 -9.21
C ALA A 39 11.26 6.35 -8.47
N LEU A 40 11.18 7.14 -7.40
CA LEU A 40 12.33 7.58 -6.62
C LEU A 40 12.43 6.80 -5.29
N LYS A 41 11.30 6.42 -4.68
CA LYS A 41 11.28 5.81 -3.34
C LYS A 41 9.93 5.22 -2.93
N SER A 42 9.98 4.34 -1.94
CA SER A 42 8.83 4.04 -1.08
C SER A 42 8.49 5.27 -0.23
N PHE A 43 7.19 5.56 -0.05
CA PHE A 43 6.75 6.64 0.85
C PHE A 43 6.68 6.22 2.32
N TYR A 44 6.83 4.93 2.59
CA TYR A 44 6.83 4.32 3.91
C TYR A 44 8.13 3.54 4.07
N ASP A 45 8.97 3.97 4.99
CA ASP A 45 10.31 3.41 5.26
C ASP A 45 10.74 3.53 6.74
N SER A 46 9.79 3.82 7.65
CA SER A 46 10.07 4.00 9.07
C SER A 46 10.15 2.66 9.81
N TYR A 47 11.28 1.96 9.63
CA TYR A 47 11.63 0.66 10.24
C TYR A 47 10.49 -0.14 10.91
N GLY A 48 10.06 -1.21 10.25
CA GLY A 48 9.19 -2.26 10.77
C GLY A 48 7.71 -2.02 10.52
N GLN A 49 7.01 -1.32 11.41
CA GLN A 49 5.55 -1.15 11.37
C GLN A 49 5.13 0.26 11.81
N GLN A 50 6.02 1.24 11.68
CA GLN A 50 5.77 2.55 12.27
C GLN A 50 4.96 3.43 11.32
N ASP A 51 5.10 3.27 10.01
CA ASP A 51 4.30 3.99 9.01
C ASP A 51 3.80 3.01 7.95
N TYR A 52 2.57 3.21 7.48
CA TYR A 52 2.00 2.42 6.38
C TYR A 52 0.72 3.09 5.85
N LEU A 53 0.34 2.71 4.63
CA LEU A 53 -0.97 3.04 4.08
C LEU A 53 -2.01 1.97 4.44
N GLU A 54 -3.09 2.33 5.12
CA GLU A 54 -4.26 1.47 5.30
C GLU A 54 -5.28 1.73 4.16
N ILE A 55 -5.51 0.71 3.34
CA ILE A 55 -6.38 0.74 2.16
C ILE A 55 -7.66 -0.03 2.47
N SER A 56 -8.80 0.67 2.45
CA SER A 56 -10.12 0.07 2.56
C SER A 56 -10.86 0.12 1.22
N GLY A 57 -11.73 -0.87 0.96
CA GLY A 57 -12.54 -0.89 -0.25
C GLY A 57 -11.80 -1.22 -1.54
N PHE A 58 -10.58 -1.78 -1.46
CA PHE A 58 -9.81 -2.19 -2.63
C PHE A 58 -10.53 -3.25 -3.46
N SER A 59 -10.60 -3.05 -4.77
CA SER A 59 -11.16 -3.97 -5.76
C SER A 59 -10.08 -4.44 -6.74
N SER A 60 -9.63 -5.69 -6.64
CA SER A 60 -8.65 -6.29 -7.58
C SER A 60 -9.11 -6.40 -9.04
N SER A 61 -10.36 -6.02 -9.33
CA SER A 61 -10.86 -5.96 -10.70
C SER A 61 -10.76 -4.56 -11.32
N GLN A 62 -10.43 -3.53 -10.53
CA GLN A 62 -10.54 -2.13 -10.91
C GLN A 62 -9.35 -1.28 -10.45
N ASP A 63 -8.87 -1.53 -9.24
CA ASP A 63 -7.92 -0.69 -8.55
C ASP A 63 -6.49 -1.19 -8.71
N LEU A 64 -5.55 -0.27 -8.48
CA LEU A 64 -4.12 -0.53 -8.54
C LEU A 64 -3.45 -0.07 -7.26
N ILE A 65 -2.40 -0.79 -6.86
CA ILE A 65 -1.44 -0.40 -5.84
C ILE A 65 -0.11 -0.15 -6.54
N GLN A 66 0.39 1.09 -6.46
CA GLN A 66 1.69 1.45 -7.02
C GLN A 66 2.77 1.35 -5.94
N LEU A 67 3.83 0.59 -6.21
CA LEU A 67 4.99 0.38 -5.35
C LEU A 67 6.26 0.84 -6.07
N TYR A 68 7.23 1.31 -5.31
CA TYR A 68 8.58 1.62 -5.81
C TYR A 68 9.36 0.34 -6.13
N GLY A 69 10.25 0.34 -7.12
CA GLY A 69 11.23 -0.73 -7.30
C GLY A 69 10.71 -1.90 -8.10
N ALA A 70 10.91 -3.14 -7.63
CA ALA A 70 10.53 -4.35 -8.33
C ALA A 70 9.72 -5.31 -7.46
N VAL A 71 8.95 -6.19 -8.11
CA VAL A 71 8.15 -7.23 -7.44
C VAL A 71 8.94 -8.08 -6.44
N GLY A 72 10.23 -8.33 -6.73
CA GLY A 72 11.11 -9.13 -5.87
C GLY A 72 11.62 -8.41 -4.63
N ASP A 73 11.35 -7.11 -4.49
CA ASP A 73 11.68 -6.33 -3.30
C ASP A 73 10.59 -6.44 -2.22
N TYR A 74 9.47 -7.12 -2.52
CA TYR A 74 8.30 -7.16 -1.64
C TYR A 74 7.83 -8.58 -1.33
N SER A 75 7.15 -8.68 -0.19
CA SER A 75 6.35 -9.85 0.17
C SER A 75 4.94 -9.43 0.62
N VAL A 76 4.00 -10.37 0.53
CA VAL A 76 2.64 -10.21 1.06
C VAL A 76 2.42 -11.24 2.15
N GLY A 77 1.83 -10.80 3.26
CA GLY A 77 1.54 -11.65 4.41
C GLY A 77 0.28 -11.22 5.15
N VAL A 78 0.00 -11.90 6.26
CA VAL A 78 -1.07 -11.49 7.18
C VAL A 78 -0.68 -10.15 7.81
N SER A 79 -1.64 -9.22 7.89
CA SER A 79 -1.45 -7.97 8.60
C SER A 79 -1.09 -8.21 10.07
N PRO A 80 -0.18 -7.42 10.67
CA PRO A 80 0.17 -7.57 12.08
C PRO A 80 -0.96 -7.17 13.05
N TYR A 81 -2.04 -6.54 12.57
CA TYR A 81 -3.11 -6.01 13.41
C TYR A 81 -4.44 -6.76 13.30
N ASP A 82 -4.75 -7.38 12.16
CA ASP A 82 -5.97 -8.17 11.94
C ASP A 82 -5.71 -9.31 10.95
N SER A 83 -6.14 -10.52 11.28
CA SER A 83 -5.95 -11.70 10.43
C SER A 83 -6.78 -11.71 9.15
N ASN A 84 -7.77 -10.83 9.03
CA ASN A 84 -8.60 -10.67 7.83
C ASN A 84 -7.98 -9.69 6.81
N ASP A 85 -6.91 -8.99 7.19
CA ASP A 85 -6.23 -8.04 6.34
C ASP A 85 -4.89 -8.62 5.86
N GLN A 86 -4.43 -8.17 4.70
CA GLN A 86 -3.09 -8.49 4.19
C GLN A 86 -2.17 -7.28 4.30
N GLY A 87 -0.95 -7.52 4.78
CA GLY A 87 0.14 -6.56 4.76
C GLY A 87 1.02 -6.75 3.52
N ILE A 88 1.51 -5.64 2.98
CA ILE A 88 2.54 -5.58 1.95
C ILE A 88 3.82 -5.11 2.64
N PHE A 89 4.89 -5.87 2.48
CA PHE A 89 6.15 -5.65 3.17
C PHE A 89 7.28 -5.41 2.17
N LEU A 90 8.03 -4.31 2.32
CA LEU A 90 9.28 -4.07 1.61
C LEU A 90 10.41 -4.81 2.34
N GLU A 91 11.10 -5.68 1.63
CA GLU A 91 12.20 -6.48 2.18
C GLU A 91 13.45 -5.61 2.35
N VAL A 92 14.00 -5.58 3.56
CA VAL A 92 15.20 -4.78 3.88
C VAL A 92 16.31 -5.72 4.33
N ALA A 93 17.37 -5.82 3.52
CA ALA A 93 18.46 -6.76 3.76
C ALA A 93 19.10 -6.58 5.15
N GLY A 94 19.08 -7.65 5.95
CA GLY A 94 19.67 -7.67 7.30
C GLY A 94 18.85 -6.97 8.38
N MET A 95 17.62 -6.56 8.05
CA MET A 95 16.69 -5.84 8.90
C MET A 95 15.33 -6.55 8.92
N LYS A 96 14.42 -6.13 9.81
CA LYS A 96 13.02 -6.56 9.72
C LYS A 96 12.39 -5.89 8.50
N ASP A 97 11.58 -6.63 7.75
CA ASP A 97 10.82 -6.09 6.61
C ASP A 97 9.91 -4.94 7.06
N GLU A 98 9.80 -3.95 6.19
CA GLU A 98 9.01 -2.75 6.40
C GLU A 98 7.57 -2.97 5.95
N LEU A 99 6.60 -2.78 6.84
CA LEU A 99 5.19 -2.76 6.46
C LEU A 99 4.91 -1.45 5.71
N VAL A 100 4.63 -1.50 4.42
CA VAL A 100 4.37 -0.28 3.63
C VAL A 100 2.88 -0.03 3.39
N ALA A 101 2.07 -1.09 3.41
CA ALA A 101 0.62 -0.98 3.29
C ALA A 101 -0.13 -2.15 3.94
N ILE A 102 -1.37 -1.91 4.32
CA ILE A 102 -2.36 -2.90 4.73
C ILE A 102 -3.59 -2.76 3.84
N VAL A 103 -4.04 -3.86 3.24
CA VAL A 103 -5.29 -3.91 2.48
C VAL A 103 -6.34 -4.62 3.31
N LYS A 104 -7.41 -3.89 3.64
CA LYS A 104 -8.48 -4.36 4.53
C LYS A 104 -9.36 -5.40 3.88
N ASN A 105 -9.74 -6.42 4.65
CA ASN A 105 -10.61 -7.52 4.21
C ASN A 105 -10.12 -8.21 2.93
N SER A 106 -8.80 -8.32 2.77
CA SER A 106 -8.16 -8.99 1.64
C SER A 106 -7.44 -10.24 2.11
N ASN A 107 -7.54 -11.32 1.33
CA ASN A 107 -6.94 -12.61 1.66
C ASN A 107 -6.27 -13.34 0.48
N ASN A 108 -6.16 -12.67 -0.66
CA ASN A 108 -5.66 -13.25 -1.91
C ASN A 108 -4.81 -12.28 -2.76
N LEU A 109 -4.27 -11.22 -2.17
CA LEU A 109 -3.26 -10.39 -2.86
C LEU A 109 -2.10 -11.26 -3.35
N ASP A 110 -1.72 -11.05 -4.60
CA ASP A 110 -0.59 -11.67 -5.26
C ASP A 110 0.19 -10.55 -5.95
N LEU A 111 1.46 -10.35 -5.55
CA LEU A 111 2.31 -9.31 -6.12
C LEU A 111 2.57 -9.48 -7.63
N ASN A 112 2.29 -10.66 -8.19
CA ASN A 112 2.39 -10.93 -9.62
C ASN A 112 1.08 -10.68 -10.39
N SER A 113 0.01 -10.28 -9.70
CA SER A 113 -1.26 -9.94 -10.34
C SER A 113 -1.19 -8.57 -11.02
N ASN A 114 -2.23 -8.24 -11.79
CA ASN A 114 -2.35 -6.90 -12.39
C ASN A 114 -2.80 -5.83 -11.39
N ASP A 115 -2.99 -6.18 -10.12
CA ASP A 115 -3.34 -5.26 -9.03
C ASP A 115 -2.15 -4.35 -8.69
N PHE A 116 -0.94 -4.74 -9.08
CA PHE A 116 0.29 -4.07 -8.70
C PHE A 116 0.98 -3.44 -9.91
N VAL A 117 1.43 -2.20 -9.71
CA VAL A 117 2.32 -1.50 -10.63
C VAL A 117 3.61 -1.17 -9.88
N PHE A 118 4.74 -1.57 -10.45
CA PHE A 118 6.06 -1.28 -9.91
C PHE A 118 6.73 -0.20 -10.77
N VAL A 119 7.26 0.85 -10.13
CA VAL A 119 7.81 2.06 -10.80
C VAL A 119 9.23 2.40 -10.41
#